data_AF-A0A7S1R8B4-F1
#
_entry.id   AF-A0A7S1R8B4-F1
#
_cell.length_a   1.000
_cell.length_b   1.000
_cell.length_c   1.000
_cell.angle_alpha   90.00
_cell.angle_beta   90.00
_cell.angle_gamma   90.00
#
_symmetry.space_group_name_H-M   'P 1'
#
loop_
_entity.id
_entity.type
_entity.pdbx_description
1 polymer ?
#
loop_
_entity_poly.entity_id
_entity_poly.type
_entity_poly.pdbx_seq_one_letter_code
_entity_poly.pdbx_strand_id
1 'polypeptide(L)'
;EHPRPLPMYYTSYAEPLSPYRCLDEQSCPGGTPDACGANSRGIACGGCTRGYYQTVAYNCAECGGLAGSVWPLVAVALLVHPLLCCLIYRKSQDSLSRWGSPTNSAGAAVF
;
A
#
# COMPACT_ATOMS: atom_id res chain seq x y z
N GLU A 1 -13.85 40.55 -1.34
CA GLU A 1 -13.49 39.12 -1.39
C GLU A 1 -11.99 38.99 -1.20
N HIS A 2 -11.50 37.87 -0.64
CA HIS A 2 -10.07 37.64 -0.39
C HIS A 2 -9.56 36.53 -1.31
N PRO A 3 -8.28 36.57 -1.75
CA PRO A 3 -7.72 35.51 -2.58
C PRO A 3 -7.75 34.18 -1.85
N ARG A 4 -8.18 33.13 -2.55
CA ARG A 4 -8.29 31.76 -2.04
C ARG A 4 -7.43 30.81 -2.87
N PRO A 5 -6.81 29.79 -2.27
CA PRO A 5 -6.12 28.75 -3.02
C PRO A 5 -7.09 28.07 -3.98
N LEU A 6 -6.64 27.90 -5.22
CA LEU A 6 -7.31 27.04 -6.20
C LEU A 6 -7.10 25.57 -5.84
N PRO A 7 -7.91 24.64 -6.37
CA PRO A 7 -7.60 23.21 -6.30
C PRO A 7 -6.17 22.93 -6.80
N MET A 8 -5.51 21.90 -6.25
CA MET A 8 -4.08 21.60 -6.44
C MET A 8 -3.10 22.58 -5.79
N TYR A 9 -3.57 23.62 -5.09
CA TYR A 9 -2.71 24.58 -4.38
C TYR A 9 -3.04 24.65 -2.90
N TYR A 10 -1.99 24.85 -2.11
CA TYR A 10 -2.02 25.07 -0.67
C TYR A 10 -1.31 26.38 -0.34
N THR A 11 -1.85 27.13 0.60
CA THR A 11 -1.19 28.29 1.20
C THR A 11 -1.32 28.20 2.71
N SER A 12 -0.39 28.80 3.45
CA SER A 12 -0.50 28.91 4.92
C SER A 12 -0.89 30.34 5.32
N TYR A 13 -1.61 30.50 6.43
CA TYR A 13 -1.85 31.80 7.02
C TYR A 13 -0.57 32.49 7.48
N ALA A 14 0.46 31.72 7.86
CA ALA A 14 1.74 32.26 8.27
C ALA A 14 2.52 32.87 7.08
N GLU A 15 2.33 32.33 5.88
CA GLU A 15 3.05 32.76 4.68
C GLU A 15 2.14 32.76 3.43
N PRO A 16 1.20 33.72 3.33
CA PRO A 16 0.13 33.70 2.33
C PRO A 16 0.61 33.98 0.89
N LEU A 17 1.81 34.55 0.74
CA LEU A 17 2.42 34.86 -0.56
C LEU A 17 3.28 33.70 -1.12
N SER A 18 3.39 32.60 -0.38
CA SER A 18 4.12 31.39 -0.77
C SER A 18 3.13 30.26 -1.10
N PRO A 19 2.54 30.23 -2.32
CA PRO A 19 1.69 29.12 -2.72
C PRO A 19 2.52 27.88 -3.03
N TYR A 20 2.09 26.74 -2.50
CA TYR A 20 2.66 25.44 -2.80
C TYR A 20 1.72 24.65 -3.70
N ARG A 21 2.29 23.94 -4.67
CA ARG A 21 1.54 23.02 -5.52
C ARG A 21 1.55 21.63 -4.90
N CYS A 22 0.39 21.01 -4.84
CA CYS A 22 0.22 19.67 -4.32
C CYS A 22 0.35 18.62 -5.42
N LEU A 23 0.63 17.38 -5.04
CA LEU A 23 0.79 16.26 -5.97
C LEU A 23 -0.54 15.75 -6.52
N ASP A 24 -1.61 15.91 -5.74
CA ASP A 24 -2.94 15.42 -6.04
C ASP A 24 -4.02 16.39 -5.55
N GLU A 25 -5.17 16.42 -6.26
CA GLU A 25 -6.27 17.35 -5.98
C GLU A 25 -7.02 16.96 -4.70
N GLN A 26 -7.09 15.66 -4.39
CA GLN A 26 -7.70 15.20 -3.14
C GLN A 26 -6.86 15.60 -1.93
N SER A 27 -5.54 15.73 -2.09
CA SER A 27 -4.67 16.27 -1.04
C SER A 27 -4.92 17.76 -0.80
N CYS A 28 -5.22 18.52 -1.86
CA CYS A 28 -5.43 19.97 -1.81
C CYS A 28 -6.69 20.38 -2.59
N PRO A 29 -7.87 20.35 -1.95
CA PRO A 29 -9.12 20.75 -2.58
C PRO A 29 -9.22 22.27 -2.85
N GLY A 30 -8.25 23.05 -2.36
CA GLY A 30 -8.27 24.51 -2.38
C GLY A 30 -9.20 25.09 -1.30
N GLY A 31 -9.59 26.35 -1.47
CA GLY A 31 -10.57 27.01 -0.59
C GLY A 31 -9.94 27.91 0.46
N THR A 32 -9.68 27.41 1.68
CA THR A 32 -9.09 28.22 2.76
C THR A 32 -7.61 27.90 2.93
N PRO A 33 -6.76 28.88 3.31
CA PRO A 33 -5.40 28.60 3.75
C PRO A 33 -5.38 27.57 4.89
N ASP A 34 -4.28 26.82 4.98
CA ASP A 34 -4.07 25.71 5.92
C ASP A 34 -5.07 24.54 5.83
N ALA A 35 -5.92 24.52 4.80
CA ALA A 35 -6.80 23.39 4.55
C ALA A 35 -6.11 22.28 3.75
N CYS A 36 -6.26 21.06 4.22
CA CYS A 36 -5.82 19.84 3.55
C CYS A 36 -6.97 18.87 3.37
N GLY A 37 -6.80 17.94 2.42
CA GLY A 37 -7.66 16.78 2.24
C GLY A 37 -7.70 15.86 3.47
N ALA A 38 -8.59 14.89 3.41
CA ALA A 38 -8.83 13.97 4.52
C ALA A 38 -7.53 13.26 4.96
N ASN A 39 -7.24 13.30 6.26
CA ASN A 39 -6.06 12.70 6.90
C ASN A 39 -4.71 13.22 6.40
N SER A 40 -4.66 14.27 5.59
CA SER A 40 -3.44 14.94 5.13
C SER A 40 -3.12 16.16 6.00
N ARG A 41 -1.84 16.52 6.09
CA ARG A 41 -1.32 17.63 6.91
C ARG A 41 0.03 18.14 6.41
N GLY A 42 0.42 19.30 6.94
CA GLY A 42 1.72 19.92 6.69
C GLY A 42 1.76 20.73 5.38
N ILE A 43 2.95 21.22 5.04
CA ILE A 43 3.15 22.03 3.84
C ILE A 43 2.78 21.22 2.60
N ALA A 44 1.99 21.82 1.71
CA ALA A 44 1.46 21.18 0.50
C ALA A 44 0.68 19.88 0.77
N CYS A 45 0.17 19.70 2.00
CA CYS A 45 -0.56 18.51 2.43
C CYS A 45 0.17 17.19 2.16
N GLY A 46 1.50 17.21 2.12
CA GLY A 46 2.33 16.06 1.77
C GLY A 46 2.52 15.04 2.88
N GLY A 47 2.12 15.35 4.12
CA GLY A 47 2.21 14.42 5.25
C GLY A 47 0.87 13.82 5.60
N CYS A 48 0.86 12.57 6.08
CA CYS A 48 -0.33 11.97 6.67
C CYS A 48 -0.40 12.24 8.19
N THR A 49 -1.63 12.33 8.70
CA THR A 49 -1.93 12.38 10.14
C THR A 49 -1.46 11.09 10.83
N ARG A 50 -1.35 11.15 12.16
CA ARG A 50 -0.86 10.01 12.95
C ARG A 50 -1.80 8.82 12.79
N GLY A 51 -1.23 7.64 12.52
CA GLY A 51 -2.03 6.43 12.24
C GLY A 51 -2.37 6.25 10.77
N TYR A 52 -1.85 7.10 9.87
CA TYR A 52 -1.99 6.95 8.42
C TYR A 52 -0.63 6.97 7.73
N TYR A 53 -0.54 6.31 6.57
CA TYR A 53 0.63 6.31 5.69
C TYR A 53 0.25 6.73 4.27
N GLN A 54 1.22 7.30 3.55
CA GLN A 54 1.00 7.72 2.16
C GLN A 54 1.05 6.52 1.22
N THR A 55 0.02 6.38 0.41
CA THR A 55 -0.05 5.36 -0.65
C THR A 55 0.56 5.87 -1.95
N VAL A 56 0.80 4.97 -2.91
CA VAL A 56 1.26 5.33 -4.27
C VAL A 56 0.29 6.25 -5.00
N ALA A 57 -1.01 6.19 -4.65
CA ALA A 57 -2.04 7.07 -5.18
C ALA A 57 -2.13 8.42 -4.42
N TYR A 58 -1.10 8.80 -3.65
CA TYR A 58 -1.03 10.03 -2.86
C TYR A 58 -2.11 10.21 -1.77
N ASN A 59 -2.92 9.18 -1.55
CA ASN A 59 -3.93 9.15 -0.49
C ASN A 59 -3.34 8.63 0.83
N CYS A 60 -3.88 9.11 1.94
CA CYS A 60 -3.53 8.64 3.28
C CYS A 60 -4.40 7.44 3.68
N ALA A 61 -3.79 6.26 3.76
CA ALA A 61 -4.45 5.03 4.20
C ALA A 61 -4.14 4.73 5.67
N GLU A 62 -5.11 4.14 6.39
CA GLU A 62 -4.98 3.85 7.82
C GLU A 62 -3.97 2.73 8.08
N CYS A 63 -3.14 2.93 9.09
CA CYS A 63 -2.22 1.92 9.59
C CYS A 63 -3.00 0.85 10.35
N GLY A 64 -2.80 -0.43 10.02
CA GLY A 64 -3.33 -1.55 10.83
C GLY A 64 -4.37 -2.46 10.16
N GLY A 65 -4.57 -2.37 8.84
CA GLY A 65 -5.41 -3.31 8.10
C GLY A 65 -4.70 -4.62 7.70
N LEU A 66 -5.48 -5.64 7.32
CA LEU A 66 -4.97 -6.92 6.77
C LEU A 66 -3.98 -6.72 5.61
N ALA A 67 -4.22 -5.72 4.75
CA ALA A 67 -3.37 -5.40 3.61
C ALA A 67 -1.99 -4.83 4.00
N GLY A 68 -1.90 -4.16 5.17
CA GLY A 68 -0.63 -3.66 5.73
C GLY A 68 -0.05 -4.57 6.81
N SER A 69 -0.67 -5.72 7.07
CA SER A 69 -0.30 -6.65 8.14
C SER A 69 0.58 -7.76 7.59
N VAL A 70 1.60 -8.15 8.35
CA VAL A 70 2.45 -9.31 8.01
C VAL A 70 1.76 -10.65 8.29
N TRP A 71 0.65 -10.63 9.05
CA TRP A 71 -0.04 -11.83 9.50
C TRP A 71 -0.55 -12.74 8.36
N PRO A 72 -1.10 -12.25 7.24
CA PRO A 72 -1.46 -13.10 6.10
C PRO A 72 -0.24 -13.82 5.51
N LEU A 73 0.91 -13.14 5.39
CA LEU A 73 2.15 -13.76 4.90
C LEU A 73 2.66 -14.83 5.86
N VAL A 74 2.63 -14.54 7.16
CA VAL A 74 3.00 -15.50 8.22
C VAL A 74 2.06 -16.70 8.22
N ALA A 75 0.75 -16.49 8.06
CA ALA A 75 -0.23 -17.56 7.98
C ALA A 75 0.00 -18.47 6.76
N VAL A 76 0.32 -17.89 5.60
CA VAL A 76 0.69 -18.66 4.40
C VAL A 76 1.96 -19.48 4.66
N ALA A 77 3.00 -18.87 5.24
CA ALA A 77 4.26 -19.55 5.52
C ALA A 77 4.13 -20.68 6.57
N LEU A 78 3.31 -20.50 7.60
CA LEU A 78 3.19 -21.46 8.71
C LEU A 78 2.12 -22.52 8.49
N LEU A 79 1.06 -22.24 7.73
CA LEU A 79 -0.07 -23.15 7.57
C LEU A 79 -0.10 -23.73 6.16
N VAL A 80 -0.03 -22.89 5.14
CA VAL A 80 -0.23 -23.31 3.75
C VAL A 80 1.01 -24.00 3.21
N HIS A 81 2.18 -23.43 3.42
CA HIS A 81 3.45 -23.96 2.92
C HIS A 81 3.75 -25.39 3.41
N PRO A 82 3.72 -25.73 4.72
CA PRO A 82 3.99 -27.10 5.16
C PRO A 82 2.95 -28.10 4.66
N LEU A 83 1.66 -27.72 4.60
CA LEU A 83 0.62 -28.57 4.01
C LEU A 83 0.91 -28.85 2.53
N LEU A 84 1.29 -27.83 1.77
CA LEU A 84 1.65 -27.95 0.37
C LEU A 84 2.88 -28.83 0.17
N CYS A 85 3.93 -28.65 0.99
CA CYS A 85 5.11 -29.51 1.00
C CYS A 85 4.74 -30.97 1.33
N CYS A 86 3.88 -31.22 2.31
CA CYS A 86 3.42 -32.57 2.63
C CYS A 86 2.63 -33.21 1.46
N LEU A 87 1.74 -32.44 0.81
CA LEU A 87 0.97 -32.94 -0.34
C LEU A 87 1.88 -33.26 -1.53
N ILE A 88 2.85 -32.38 -1.82
CA ILE A 88 3.83 -32.60 -2.90
C ILE A 88 4.73 -33.79 -2.54
N TYR A 89 5.24 -33.88 -1.32
CA TYR A 89 6.06 -35.01 -0.87
C TYR A 89 5.34 -36.36 -1.02
N ARG A 90 4.05 -36.42 -0.67
CA ARG A 90 3.24 -37.64 -0.86
C ARG A 90 3.02 -37.99 -2.33
N LYS A 91 2.96 -36.99 -3.21
CA LYS A 91 2.81 -37.19 -4.67
C LYS A 91 4.15 -37.50 -5.33
N SER A 92 5.26 -36.96 -4.83
CA SER A 92 6.60 -37.12 -5.41
C SER A 92 7.25 -38.47 -5.12
N GLN A 93 6.64 -39.32 -4.28
CA GLN A 93 7.01 -40.73 -4.12
C GLN A 93 6.64 -41.60 -5.35
N ASP A 94 6.48 -40.97 -6.52
CA ASP A 94 6.21 -41.63 -7.79
C ASP A 94 7.45 -42.41 -8.29
N SER A 95 7.21 -43.49 -9.04
CA SER A 95 8.26 -44.32 -9.62
C SER A 95 9.16 -43.53 -10.58
N LEU A 96 10.44 -43.92 -10.68
CA LEU A 96 11.47 -43.30 -11.55
C LEU A 96 11.01 -42.99 -12.99
N SER A 97 10.10 -43.81 -13.53
CA SER A 97 9.50 -43.63 -14.85
C SER A 97 8.66 -42.36 -15.02
N ARG A 98 8.20 -41.71 -13.94
CA ARG A 98 7.30 -40.55 -13.97
C ARG A 98 7.99 -39.22 -13.64
N TRP A 99 9.29 -39.22 -13.37
CA TRP A 99 10.05 -38.02 -12.99
C TRP A 99 10.04 -36.92 -14.06
N GLY A 100 9.98 -37.27 -15.34
CA GLY A 100 9.85 -36.30 -16.44
C GLY A 100 8.44 -35.78 -16.69
N SER A 101 7.45 -36.10 -15.84
CA SER A 101 6.07 -35.66 -16.05
C SER A 101 5.89 -34.17 -15.70
N PRO A 102 4.99 -33.44 -16.39
CA PRO A 102 4.73 -32.03 -16.12
C PRO A 102 4.32 -31.75 -14.67
N THR A 103 3.64 -32.71 -14.03
CA THR A 103 3.25 -32.67 -12.61
C THR A 103 4.44 -32.61 -11.66
N ASN A 104 5.52 -33.33 -11.95
CA ASN A 104 6.72 -33.35 -11.11
C ASN A 104 7.58 -32.10 -11.34
N SER A 105 7.63 -31.58 -12.57
CA SER A 105 8.27 -30.30 -12.88
C SER A 105 7.60 -29.12 -12.18
N ALA A 106 6.26 -29.11 -12.07
CA ALA A 106 5.52 -28.08 -11.35
C ALA A 106 5.75 -28.13 -9.83
N GLY A 107 5.90 -29.33 -9.25
CA GLY A 107 6.21 -29.49 -7.83
C GLY A 107 7.59 -28.94 -7.43
N ALA A 108 8.56 -28.97 -8.34
CA ALA A 108 9.91 -28.45 -8.11
C ALA A 108 9.98 -26.92 -8.00
N ALA A 109 9.00 -26.18 -8.55
CA ALA A 109 8.96 -24.71 -8.49
C ALA A 109 8.33 -24.16 -7.18
N VAL A 110 7.79 -25.05 -6.34
CA VAL A 110 7.12 -24.72 -5.08
C VAL A 110 8.07 -24.82 -3.88
N PHE A 111 9.19 -25.53 -4.04
CA PHE A 111 10.33 -25.56 -3.11
C PHE A 111 11.32 -24.44 -3.43
#